data_AF-A0A7W5AP13-F1
#
_entry.id   AF-A0A7W5AP13-F1
#
_cell.length_a   1.000
_cell.length_b   1.000
_cell.length_c   1.000
_cell.angle_alpha   90.00
_cell.angle_beta   90.00
_cell.angle_gamma   90.00
#
_symmetry.space_group_name_H-M   'P 1'
#
loop_
_entity.id
_entity.type
_entity.pdbx_description
1 polymer ?
#
loop_
_entity_poly.entity_id
_entity_poly.type
_entity_poly.pdbx_seq_one_letter_code
_entity_poly.pdbx_strand_id
1 'polypeptide(L)'
;MGHQAPTAQQPPMGHQAPAAHLPLSDSQPPAGQQPRVGHGPGPERFSASDARTPAGSGRSSGEHPSARGRSAGRRVKVAAAFGALALVAVAVPAGVSFAGTDRAPAESKPPTTQAENFHGVDPRVPPELTPPAGNVLHSVLKARGVQVYECRGGTWTLLEPAASLTGVTMHPVKKVSALHFRGPSWQSDQDGSLLEGDGPNAERAPSEHPNSIPQLLIPAKLNRGDGVFGKVSYVQRLDTVGGLAPAGPCTGSGTKAVPYRAVYRFFAAKP
;
A
#
# COMPACT_ATOMS: atom_id res chain seq x y z
N MET A 1 56.27 -38.54 -0.07
CA MET A 1 55.21 -38.71 0.94
C MET A 1 53.93 -38.09 0.37
N GLY A 2 53.14 -38.91 -0.32
CA GLY A 2 51.89 -38.47 -0.95
C GLY A 2 50.72 -39.07 -0.18
N HIS A 3 49.95 -38.24 0.49
CA HIS A 3 48.73 -38.66 1.19
C HIS A 3 47.59 -38.76 0.17
N GLN A 4 47.19 -39.99 -0.16
CA GLN A 4 45.93 -40.26 -0.85
C GLN A 4 44.78 -40.10 0.15
N ALA A 5 43.79 -39.28 -0.20
CA ALA A 5 42.54 -39.15 0.52
C ALA A 5 41.63 -40.38 0.26
N PRO A 6 40.85 -40.84 1.24
CA PRO A 6 39.95 -41.97 1.06
C PRO A 6 38.71 -41.57 0.26
N THR A 7 38.46 -42.31 -0.81
CA THR A 7 37.25 -42.27 -1.64
C THR A 7 36.02 -42.66 -0.82
N ALA A 8 35.08 -41.73 -0.63
CA ALA A 8 33.78 -42.02 -0.03
C ALA A 8 32.90 -42.78 -1.04
N GLN A 9 32.52 -43.99 -0.66
CA GLN A 9 31.63 -44.88 -1.41
C GLN A 9 30.18 -44.39 -1.32
N GLN A 10 29.57 -44.14 -2.47
CA GLN A 10 28.18 -43.69 -2.61
C GLN A 10 27.24 -44.91 -2.44
N PRO A 11 26.19 -44.83 -1.59
CA PRO A 11 25.26 -45.94 -1.39
C PRO A 11 24.39 -46.17 -2.64
N PRO A 12 23.97 -47.43 -2.93
CA PRO A 12 23.22 -47.75 -4.13
C PRO A 12 21.82 -47.12 -4.11
N MET A 13 21.47 -46.52 -5.25
CA MET A 13 20.15 -45.98 -5.56
C MET A 13 19.12 -47.12 -5.52
N GLY A 14 18.19 -47.05 -4.58
CA GLY A 14 17.02 -47.92 -4.55
C GLY A 14 16.14 -47.67 -5.76
N HIS A 15 15.93 -48.70 -6.58
CA HIS A 15 14.92 -48.71 -7.63
C HIS A 15 13.53 -48.68 -7.00
N GLN A 16 12.88 -47.53 -7.06
CA GLN A 16 11.47 -47.38 -6.71
C GLN A 16 10.64 -47.93 -7.87
N ALA A 17 9.94 -49.05 -7.63
CA ALA A 17 9.02 -49.65 -8.57
C ALA A 17 7.85 -48.69 -8.90
N PRO A 18 7.34 -48.69 -10.14
CA PRO A 18 6.22 -47.82 -10.51
C PRO A 18 4.95 -48.27 -9.78
N ALA A 19 4.34 -47.35 -9.01
CA ALA A 19 3.03 -47.54 -8.45
C ALA A 19 2.00 -47.64 -9.58
N ALA A 20 1.27 -48.75 -9.59
CA ALA A 20 0.22 -49.04 -10.55
C ALA A 20 -0.91 -47.99 -10.49
N HIS A 21 -1.31 -47.51 -11.67
CA HIS A 21 -2.53 -46.75 -11.87
C HIS A 21 -3.74 -47.64 -11.56
N LEU A 22 -4.47 -47.30 -10.49
CA LEU A 22 -5.82 -47.82 -10.26
C LEU A 22 -6.82 -46.94 -11.01
N PRO A 23 -7.79 -47.51 -11.74
CA PRO A 23 -8.78 -46.74 -12.48
C PRO A 23 -9.77 -46.06 -11.53
N LEU A 24 -10.08 -44.80 -11.85
CA LEU A 24 -11.22 -44.05 -11.31
C LEU A 24 -12.51 -44.86 -11.52
N SER A 25 -13.10 -45.33 -10.42
CA SER A 25 -14.41 -45.94 -10.43
C SER A 25 -15.45 -44.81 -10.33
N ASP A 26 -16.04 -44.45 -11.46
CA ASP A 26 -17.23 -43.60 -11.55
C ASP A 26 -18.35 -44.19 -10.70
N SER A 27 -18.64 -43.55 -9.56
CA SER A 27 -19.85 -43.79 -8.78
C SER A 27 -20.84 -42.68 -9.10
N GLN A 28 -21.60 -42.90 -10.17
CA GLN A 28 -22.75 -42.08 -10.54
C GLN A 28 -23.86 -42.24 -9.47
N PRO A 29 -24.34 -41.17 -8.84
CA PRO A 29 -25.44 -41.27 -7.88
C PRO A 29 -26.77 -41.55 -8.62
N PRO A 30 -27.67 -42.37 -8.05
CA PRO A 30 -28.95 -42.67 -8.68
C PRO A 30 -29.85 -41.43 -8.75
N ALA A 31 -30.45 -41.23 -9.92
CA ALA A 31 -31.53 -40.29 -10.14
C ALA A 31 -32.80 -40.78 -9.41
N GLY A 32 -33.48 -39.86 -8.72
CA GLY A 32 -34.89 -40.02 -8.34
C GLY A 32 -35.18 -39.95 -6.84
N GLN A 33 -35.38 -38.73 -6.34
CA GLN A 33 -36.57 -38.34 -5.57
C GLN A 33 -36.45 -36.87 -5.14
N GLN A 34 -37.21 -36.00 -5.80
CA GLN A 34 -37.43 -34.62 -5.37
C GLN A 34 -38.32 -34.63 -4.11
N PRO A 35 -37.93 -33.96 -3.01
CA PRO A 35 -38.86 -33.64 -1.95
C PRO A 35 -39.83 -32.55 -2.41
N ARG A 36 -41.11 -32.78 -2.13
CA ARG A 36 -42.25 -31.99 -2.58
C ARG A 36 -42.16 -30.53 -2.16
N VAL A 37 -42.48 -29.66 -3.12
CA VAL A 37 -42.76 -28.24 -2.95
C VAL A 37 -43.98 -28.07 -2.04
N GLY A 38 -43.75 -27.61 -0.81
CA GLY A 38 -44.80 -27.10 0.06
C GLY A 38 -45.24 -25.73 -0.44
N HIS A 39 -46.48 -25.64 -0.92
CA HIS A 39 -47.15 -24.36 -1.18
C HIS A 39 -47.41 -23.64 0.15
N GLY A 40 -46.61 -22.62 0.45
CA GLY A 40 -46.93 -21.61 1.44
C GLY A 40 -47.79 -20.50 0.83
N PRO A 41 -48.76 -19.93 1.57
CA PRO A 41 -49.67 -18.90 1.06
C PRO A 41 -48.94 -17.58 0.81
N GLY A 42 -49.49 -16.80 -0.13
CA GLY A 42 -48.84 -15.69 -0.83
C GLY A 42 -48.55 -14.42 -0.03
N PRO A 43 -48.00 -13.40 -0.70
CA PRO A 43 -47.54 -12.18 -0.05
C PRO A 43 -48.72 -11.28 0.33
N GLU A 44 -48.91 -11.09 1.63
CA GLU A 44 -49.77 -10.04 2.18
C GLU A 44 -49.15 -8.65 1.90
N ARG A 45 -50.03 -7.75 1.44
CA ARG A 45 -49.75 -6.34 1.20
C ARG A 45 -49.47 -5.65 2.54
N PHE A 46 -48.25 -5.14 2.73
CA PHE A 46 -48.01 -4.15 3.77
C PHE A 46 -48.50 -2.79 3.30
N SER A 47 -49.69 -2.44 3.78
CA SER A 47 -50.28 -1.11 3.72
C SER A 47 -49.54 -0.20 4.70
N ALA A 48 -49.23 1.01 4.25
CA ALA A 48 -48.76 2.09 5.11
C ALA A 48 -49.85 2.47 6.12
N SER A 49 -49.50 2.55 7.41
CA SER A 49 -50.04 3.48 8.42
C SER A 49 -49.45 3.14 9.80
N ASP A 50 -48.73 4.10 10.38
CA ASP A 50 -48.75 4.49 11.81
C ASP A 50 -47.40 5.06 12.24
N ALA A 51 -47.22 6.35 11.96
CA ALA A 51 -46.29 7.19 12.68
C ALA A 51 -46.86 7.46 14.08
N ARG A 52 -46.24 6.88 15.12
CA ARG A 52 -46.51 7.23 16.51
C ARG A 52 -45.31 7.95 17.09
N THR A 53 -45.51 9.25 17.32
CA THR A 53 -44.68 10.18 18.10
C THR A 53 -44.42 9.65 19.52
N PRO A 54 -43.26 9.98 20.10
CA PRO A 54 -43.25 10.42 21.49
C PRO A 54 -42.66 11.81 21.63
N ALA A 55 -43.43 12.68 22.30
CA ALA A 55 -43.04 14.00 22.71
C ALA A 55 -42.56 13.98 24.17
N GLY A 56 -41.60 14.87 24.47
CA GLY A 56 -41.28 15.37 25.81
C GLY A 56 -40.23 14.53 26.54
N SER A 57 -39.30 15.08 27.30
CA SER A 57 -38.95 16.47 27.64
C SER A 57 -37.74 16.33 28.57
N GLY A 58 -36.65 17.04 28.33
CA GLY A 58 -35.44 16.94 29.15
C GLY A 58 -34.48 18.08 28.88
N ARG A 59 -34.88 19.27 29.31
CA ARG A 59 -34.08 20.50 29.27
C ARG A 59 -33.02 20.40 30.39
N SER A 60 -31.74 20.39 30.04
CA SER A 60 -30.66 20.66 30.99
C SER A 60 -29.67 21.61 30.33
N SER A 61 -29.75 22.85 30.79
CA SER A 61 -28.88 23.97 30.47
C SER A 61 -27.54 23.76 31.17
N GLY A 62 -26.48 23.61 30.40
CA GLY A 62 -25.10 23.60 30.89
C GLY A 62 -24.28 24.58 30.07
N GLU A 63 -24.35 25.86 30.43
CA GLU A 63 -23.41 26.88 30.00
C GLU A 63 -22.01 26.52 30.50
N HIS A 64 -21.05 26.37 29.59
CA HIS A 64 -19.63 26.47 29.91
C HIS A 64 -19.02 27.61 29.08
N PRO A 65 -18.39 28.61 29.73
CA PRO A 65 -17.94 29.82 29.07
C PRO A 65 -16.73 29.61 28.18
N SER A 66 -16.82 30.28 27.02
CA SER A 66 -15.76 30.49 26.04
C SER A 66 -14.61 31.31 26.64
N ALA A 67 -13.48 30.68 26.92
CA ALA A 67 -12.23 31.37 27.23
C ALA A 67 -11.41 31.58 25.96
N ARG A 68 -11.59 32.73 25.33
CA ARG A 68 -10.68 33.27 24.30
C ARG A 68 -9.35 33.63 24.96
N GLY A 69 -8.36 32.75 24.84
CA GLY A 69 -6.97 33.10 25.07
C GLY A 69 -6.41 33.92 23.91
N ARG A 70 -6.44 35.25 24.04
CA ARG A 70 -5.60 36.15 23.23
C ARG A 70 -4.19 36.06 23.79
N SER A 71 -3.21 35.64 22.99
CA SER A 71 -1.80 35.91 23.29
C SER A 71 -1.11 36.50 22.07
N ALA A 72 -0.89 37.79 22.21
CA ALA A 72 -0.03 38.72 21.49
C ALA A 72 1.01 38.10 20.54
N GLY A 73 0.95 38.54 19.29
CA GLY A 73 2.04 38.40 18.33
C GLY A 73 3.27 39.20 18.79
N ARG A 74 4.41 38.52 18.93
CA ARG A 74 5.71 39.16 19.08
C ARG A 74 6.35 39.27 17.70
N ARG A 75 6.19 40.43 17.06
CA ARG A 75 6.92 40.79 15.83
C ARG A 75 8.39 41.00 16.20
N VAL A 76 9.25 40.06 15.80
CA VAL A 76 10.70 40.25 15.84
C VAL A 76 11.10 41.08 14.62
N LYS A 77 11.43 42.35 14.84
CA LYS A 77 12.17 43.18 13.89
C LYS A 77 13.65 42.96 14.18
N VAL A 78 14.41 42.39 13.25
CA VAL A 78 15.88 42.47 13.27
C VAL A 78 16.32 43.06 11.94
N ALA A 79 17.13 44.11 12.07
CA ALA A 79 17.46 45.10 11.09
C ALA A 79 18.30 44.56 9.93
N ALA A 80 18.00 45.08 8.73
CA ALA A 80 18.90 45.03 7.59
C ALA A 80 20.12 45.93 7.87
N ALA A 81 21.31 45.34 7.96
CA ALA A 81 22.55 46.09 7.89
C ALA A 81 22.95 46.23 6.42
N PHE A 82 22.79 47.44 5.89
CA PHE A 82 23.37 47.86 4.63
C PHE A 82 24.89 48.00 4.81
N GLY A 83 25.65 47.04 4.30
CA GLY A 83 27.10 47.16 4.13
C GLY A 83 27.41 47.68 2.73
N ALA A 84 27.87 48.91 2.64
CA ALA A 84 28.30 49.56 1.42
C ALA A 84 29.80 49.32 1.14
N LEU A 85 30.10 49.26 -0.16
CA LEU A 85 31.32 49.74 -0.84
C LEU A 85 32.65 48.97 -0.68
N ALA A 86 33.12 48.40 -1.79
CA ALA A 86 34.46 48.70 -2.33
C ALA A 86 34.55 48.23 -3.79
N LEU A 87 34.56 49.20 -4.72
CA LEU A 87 35.00 49.01 -6.10
C LEU A 87 36.54 48.91 -6.09
N VAL A 88 37.08 47.79 -6.57
CA VAL A 88 38.48 47.73 -7.00
C VAL A 88 38.48 47.27 -8.45
N ALA A 89 38.67 48.24 -9.34
CA ALA A 89 38.98 48.00 -10.73
C ALA A 89 40.49 47.69 -10.84
N VAL A 90 40.82 46.53 -11.41
CA VAL A 90 42.16 46.26 -11.95
C VAL A 90 42.01 45.84 -13.40
N ALA A 91 42.69 46.56 -14.27
CA ALA A 91 42.67 46.41 -15.71
C ALA A 91 43.92 45.66 -16.20
N VAL A 92 43.71 44.68 -17.09
CA VAL A 92 44.53 44.30 -18.30
C VAL A 92 45.88 43.58 -18.01
N PRO A 93 46.37 42.58 -18.80
CA PRO A 93 46.26 42.40 -20.26
C PRO A 93 45.91 41.00 -20.83
N ALA A 94 45.78 41.04 -22.15
CA ALA A 94 45.53 40.01 -23.15
C ALA A 94 46.31 38.68 -23.05
N GLY A 95 45.62 37.63 -23.51
CA GLY A 95 46.17 36.71 -24.52
C GLY A 95 46.80 35.42 -24.01
N VAL A 96 45.99 34.37 -23.86
CA VAL A 96 46.40 32.99 -24.15
C VAL A 96 45.23 32.23 -24.77
N SER A 97 45.45 31.75 -26.00
CA SER A 97 44.58 30.80 -26.69
C SER A 97 44.71 29.45 -26.01
N PHE A 98 43.60 28.87 -25.55
CA PHE A 98 43.51 27.45 -25.24
C PHE A 98 42.51 26.80 -26.20
N ALA A 99 42.99 25.74 -26.82
CA ALA A 99 42.33 24.91 -27.81
C ALA A 99 40.92 24.51 -27.39
N GLY A 100 40.02 24.49 -28.36
CA GLY A 100 38.69 23.90 -28.22
C GLY A 100 38.82 22.43 -27.84
N THR A 101 38.43 22.11 -26.61
CA THR A 101 37.82 20.83 -26.31
C THR A 101 36.33 21.02 -26.43
N ASP A 102 35.72 20.33 -27.39
CA ASP A 102 34.27 20.13 -27.46
C ASP A 102 33.76 19.63 -26.10
N ARG A 103 33.26 20.56 -25.29
CA ARG A 103 32.40 20.20 -24.17
C ARG A 103 31.05 19.89 -24.81
N ALA A 104 30.76 18.60 -24.93
CA ALA A 104 29.38 18.15 -25.02
C ALA A 104 28.56 18.89 -23.94
N PRO A 105 27.36 19.40 -24.26
CA PRO A 105 26.53 20.05 -23.26
C PRO A 105 26.39 19.08 -22.08
N ALA A 106 26.79 19.52 -20.90
CA ALA A 106 26.42 18.82 -19.69
C ALA A 106 24.89 18.80 -19.70
N GLU A 107 24.33 17.62 -19.93
CA GLU A 107 22.90 17.40 -19.96
C GLU A 107 22.33 17.88 -18.63
N SER A 108 21.67 19.03 -18.68
CA SER A 108 20.97 19.59 -17.55
C SER A 108 19.93 18.56 -17.13
N LYS A 109 20.13 17.96 -15.96
CA LYS A 109 19.14 17.08 -15.33
C LYS A 109 17.76 17.76 -15.46
N PRO A 110 16.75 17.11 -16.05
CA PRO A 110 15.47 17.74 -16.29
C PRO A 110 14.88 18.26 -14.96
N PRO A 111 14.14 19.37 -15.00
CA PRO A 111 13.59 19.98 -13.80
C PRO A 111 12.72 18.96 -13.08
N THR A 112 13.09 18.67 -11.83
CA THR A 112 12.37 17.76 -10.94
C THR A 112 10.93 18.26 -10.79
N THR A 113 10.00 17.51 -11.36
CA THR A 113 8.56 17.76 -11.30
C THR A 113 8.08 17.73 -9.85
N GLN A 114 7.02 18.47 -9.53
CA GLN A 114 6.45 18.44 -8.17
C GLN A 114 6.01 17.03 -7.74
N ALA A 115 5.73 16.13 -8.69
CA ALA A 115 5.47 14.71 -8.42
C ALA A 115 6.70 14.01 -7.80
N GLU A 116 7.90 14.24 -8.33
CA GLU A 116 9.17 13.71 -7.79
C GLU A 116 9.45 14.22 -6.37
N ASN A 117 9.02 15.43 -6.01
CA ASN A 117 9.15 15.94 -4.65
C ASN A 117 8.16 15.28 -3.65
N PHE A 118 7.03 14.74 -4.11
CA PHE A 118 6.14 13.95 -3.26
C PHE A 118 6.68 12.54 -3.00
N HIS A 119 7.52 12.01 -3.90
CA HIS A 119 8.02 10.64 -3.82
C HIS A 119 9.06 10.43 -2.70
N GLY A 120 9.73 11.48 -2.21
CA GLY A 120 10.97 11.24 -1.43
C GLY A 120 11.97 10.51 -2.34
N VAL A 121 13.02 9.89 -1.80
CA VAL A 121 13.89 9.03 -2.61
C VAL A 121 13.00 8.01 -3.35
N ASP A 122 13.08 7.97 -4.68
CA ASP A 122 12.33 7.00 -5.47
C ASP A 122 12.62 5.60 -4.91
N PRO A 123 11.61 4.89 -4.37
CA PRO A 123 11.85 3.62 -3.71
C PRO A 123 12.38 2.63 -4.73
N ARG A 124 13.46 1.91 -4.38
CA ARG A 124 13.98 0.84 -5.24
C ARG A 124 12.87 -0.17 -5.47
N VAL A 125 12.61 -0.47 -6.74
CA VAL A 125 11.65 -1.48 -7.15
C VAL A 125 12.41 -2.77 -7.45
N PRO A 126 12.19 -3.85 -6.68
CA PRO A 126 12.67 -5.18 -7.06
C PRO A 126 12.08 -5.58 -8.42
N PRO A 127 12.85 -6.22 -9.33
CA PRO A 127 12.38 -6.58 -10.66
C PRO A 127 11.06 -7.37 -10.67
N GLU A 128 10.89 -8.31 -9.74
CA GLU A 128 9.66 -9.09 -9.53
C GLU A 128 8.45 -8.25 -9.12
N LEU A 129 8.65 -7.03 -8.61
CA LEU A 129 7.54 -6.14 -8.26
C LEU A 129 7.19 -5.16 -9.37
N THR A 130 7.70 -5.38 -10.59
CA THR A 130 7.39 -4.55 -11.76
C THR A 130 6.01 -4.92 -12.29
N PRO A 131 5.04 -3.98 -12.34
CA PRO A 131 3.75 -4.24 -12.96
C PRO A 131 3.92 -4.69 -14.42
N PRO A 132 3.06 -5.57 -14.94
CA PRO A 132 3.13 -5.99 -16.34
C PRO A 132 3.09 -4.82 -17.31
N ALA A 133 3.71 -5.00 -18.49
CA ALA A 133 3.72 -4.00 -19.54
C ALA A 133 2.29 -3.51 -19.89
N GLY A 134 2.16 -2.22 -20.21
CA GLY A 134 0.86 -1.60 -20.47
C GLY A 134 0.19 -1.02 -19.22
N ASN A 135 0.70 -1.27 -18.02
CA ASN A 135 0.25 -0.60 -16.80
C ASN A 135 1.04 0.70 -16.55
N VAL A 136 0.34 1.81 -16.33
CA VAL A 136 0.92 3.14 -16.09
C VAL A 136 0.62 3.62 -14.69
N LEU A 137 1.56 4.37 -14.12
CA LEU A 137 1.43 4.93 -12.77
C LEU A 137 0.26 5.91 -12.71
N HIS A 138 -0.74 5.59 -11.91
CA HIS A 138 -1.96 6.37 -11.74
C HIS A 138 -1.87 7.29 -10.53
N SER A 139 -1.43 6.78 -9.38
CA SER A 139 -1.29 7.54 -8.14
C SER A 139 -0.21 6.98 -7.22
N VAL A 140 0.32 7.82 -6.34
CA VAL A 140 1.31 7.45 -5.31
C VAL A 140 0.88 7.99 -3.97
N LEU A 141 0.71 7.11 -2.99
CA LEU A 141 0.24 7.45 -1.65
C LEU A 141 1.17 6.84 -0.58
N LYS A 142 1.52 7.63 0.43
CA LYS A 142 2.26 7.19 1.61
C LYS A 142 1.28 6.70 2.67
N ALA A 143 1.51 5.50 3.18
CA ALA A 143 0.71 4.87 4.21
C ALA A 143 1.36 4.95 5.58
N ARG A 144 0.53 5.14 6.61
CA ARG A 144 0.88 4.93 8.02
C ARG A 144 -0.26 4.17 8.69
N GLY A 145 0.07 3.12 9.42
CA GLY A 145 -0.95 2.30 10.05
C GLY A 145 -0.35 1.15 10.86
N VAL A 146 -1.13 0.09 10.98
CA VAL A 146 -0.77 -1.14 11.71
C VAL A 146 -1.08 -2.37 10.88
N GLN A 147 -0.28 -3.42 11.08
CA GLN A 147 -0.68 -4.79 10.77
C GLN A 147 -1.23 -5.40 12.05
N VAL A 148 -2.48 -5.82 12.03
CA VAL A 148 -3.12 -6.49 13.16
C VAL A 148 -2.89 -7.98 13.01
N TYR A 149 -2.27 -8.56 14.02
CA TYR A 149 -2.07 -9.99 14.17
C TYR A 149 -3.02 -10.54 15.22
N GLU A 150 -3.50 -11.75 15.00
CA GLU A 150 -4.25 -12.53 15.97
C GLU A 150 -3.44 -13.76 16.40
N CYS A 151 -3.61 -14.18 17.64
CA CYS A 151 -3.01 -15.40 18.12
C CYS A 151 -3.86 -16.61 17.71
N ARG A 152 -3.29 -17.52 16.91
CA ARG A 152 -3.92 -18.79 16.50
C ARG A 152 -2.99 -19.94 16.81
N GLY A 153 -3.41 -20.82 17.73
CA GLY A 153 -2.63 -21.99 18.11
C GLY A 153 -1.22 -21.64 18.59
N GLY A 154 -1.06 -20.54 19.32
CA GLY A 154 0.23 -20.07 19.80
C GLY A 154 1.10 -19.36 18.76
N THR A 155 0.61 -19.15 17.54
CA THR A 155 1.31 -18.45 16.45
C THR A 155 0.59 -17.16 16.06
N TRP A 156 1.35 -16.08 15.87
CA TRP A 156 0.81 -14.83 15.31
C TRP A 156 0.48 -15.00 13.83
N THR A 157 -0.79 -14.83 13.47
CA THR A 157 -1.27 -14.84 12.09
C THR A 157 -1.77 -13.46 11.71
N LEU A 158 -1.49 -13.01 10.49
CA LEU A 158 -1.98 -11.73 10.01
C LEU A 158 -3.52 -11.77 9.91
N LEU A 159 -4.18 -10.89 10.66
CA LEU A 159 -5.63 -10.74 10.65
C LEU A 159 -6.04 -9.72 9.58
N GLU A 160 -5.51 -8.50 9.64
CA GLU A 160 -5.78 -7.42 8.67
C GLU A 160 -4.80 -6.25 8.80
N PRO A 161 -4.58 -5.47 7.72
CA PRO A 161 -4.02 -4.13 7.84
C PRO A 161 -5.09 -3.12 8.27
N ALA A 162 -4.64 -2.02 8.88
CA ALA A 162 -5.43 -0.80 9.05
C ALA A 162 -4.51 0.40 8.87
N ALA A 163 -4.68 1.18 7.81
CA ALA A 163 -3.82 2.32 7.52
C ALA A 163 -4.55 3.48 6.84
N SER A 164 -4.06 4.69 7.10
CA SER A 164 -4.42 5.88 6.35
C SER A 164 -3.34 6.18 5.31
N LEU A 165 -3.78 6.57 4.12
CA LEU A 165 -2.94 6.87 2.97
C LEU A 165 -3.15 8.33 2.56
N THR A 166 -2.07 9.00 2.18
CA THR A 166 -2.12 10.36 1.62
C THR A 166 -1.12 10.50 0.49
N GLY A 167 -1.48 11.23 -0.57
CA GLY A 167 -0.59 11.39 -1.72
C GLY A 167 -1.23 12.13 -2.86
N VAL A 168 -0.83 11.77 -4.08
CA VAL A 168 -1.28 12.44 -5.30
C VAL A 168 -1.60 11.46 -6.44
N THR A 169 -2.55 11.83 -7.29
CA THR A 169 -2.66 11.28 -8.66
C THR A 169 -1.58 11.86 -9.56
N MET A 170 -1.28 11.20 -10.68
CA MET A 170 -0.28 11.67 -11.64
C MET A 170 -0.89 12.54 -12.74
N HIS A 171 -2.08 12.20 -13.24
CA HIS A 171 -2.70 12.86 -14.40
C HIS A 171 -4.23 13.01 -14.23
N PRO A 172 -4.75 14.20 -13.88
CA PRO A 172 -4.00 15.38 -13.39
C PRO A 172 -3.41 15.15 -11.99
N VAL A 173 -2.47 15.99 -11.56
CA VAL A 173 -1.95 15.97 -10.19
C VAL A 173 -3.00 16.54 -9.23
N LYS A 174 -3.54 15.70 -8.34
CA LYS A 174 -4.51 16.08 -7.31
C LYS A 174 -4.17 15.37 -6.01
N LYS A 175 -4.38 16.03 -4.87
CA LYS A 175 -4.24 15.40 -3.56
C LYS A 175 -5.33 14.35 -3.36
N VAL A 176 -4.95 13.21 -2.81
CA VAL A 176 -5.84 12.08 -2.51
C VAL A 176 -5.53 11.54 -1.12
N SER A 177 -6.57 11.07 -0.42
CA SER A 177 -6.47 10.28 0.80
C SER A 177 -7.32 9.04 0.69
N ALA A 178 -6.90 7.99 1.39
CA ALA A 178 -7.59 6.72 1.35
C ALA A 178 -7.41 5.93 2.64
N LEU A 179 -8.32 5.01 2.88
CA LEU A 179 -8.21 3.99 3.91
C LEU A 179 -7.77 2.67 3.29
N HIS A 180 -6.85 1.97 3.96
CA HIS A 180 -6.47 0.60 3.64
C HIS A 180 -6.86 -0.35 4.77
N PHE A 181 -7.54 -1.43 4.41
CA PHE A 181 -8.11 -2.38 5.36
C PHE A 181 -8.14 -3.81 4.80
N ARG A 182 -8.76 -4.74 5.53
CA ARG A 182 -8.94 -6.15 5.16
C ARG A 182 -9.39 -6.31 3.71
N GLY A 183 -8.87 -7.34 3.04
CA GLY A 183 -9.26 -7.66 1.67
C GLY A 183 -8.11 -8.04 0.74
N PRO A 184 -6.87 -7.54 0.96
CA PRO A 184 -6.54 -6.13 1.16
C PRO A 184 -7.40 -5.18 0.31
N SER A 185 -7.83 -4.05 0.86
CA SER A 185 -8.70 -3.09 0.16
C SER A 185 -8.23 -1.65 0.33
N TRP A 186 -8.55 -0.77 -0.63
CA TRP A 186 -8.27 0.66 -0.60
C TRP A 186 -9.52 1.45 -0.99
N GLN A 187 -9.99 2.33 -0.11
CA GLN A 187 -11.14 3.19 -0.36
C GLN A 187 -10.73 4.66 -0.33
N SER A 188 -11.15 5.42 -1.33
CA SER A 188 -10.92 6.86 -1.42
C SER A 188 -11.88 7.61 -0.50
N ASP A 189 -11.36 8.53 0.31
CA ASP A 189 -12.18 9.35 1.19
C ASP A 189 -12.89 10.48 0.41
N GLN A 190 -12.40 10.82 -0.77
CA GLN A 190 -12.91 11.93 -1.57
C GLN A 190 -14.04 11.53 -2.53
N ASP A 191 -13.91 10.37 -3.18
CA ASP A 191 -14.82 9.94 -4.25
C ASP A 191 -15.51 8.59 -3.96
N GLY A 192 -15.18 7.95 -2.83
CA GLY A 192 -15.78 6.69 -2.40
C GLY A 192 -15.39 5.47 -3.25
N SER A 193 -14.57 5.64 -4.29
CA SER A 193 -14.10 4.52 -5.10
C SER A 193 -13.33 3.51 -4.25
N LEU A 194 -13.48 2.23 -4.60
CA LEU A 194 -12.88 1.13 -3.87
C LEU A 194 -12.12 0.21 -4.82
N LEU A 195 -10.97 -0.26 -4.36
CA LEU A 195 -10.22 -1.36 -4.95
C LEU A 195 -10.06 -2.47 -3.91
N GLU A 196 -10.35 -3.71 -4.30
CA GLU A 196 -9.98 -4.92 -3.58
C GLU A 196 -8.85 -5.63 -4.34
N GLY A 197 -7.78 -5.99 -3.64
CA GLY A 197 -6.61 -6.64 -4.22
C GLY A 197 -6.67 -8.16 -4.10
N ASP A 198 -6.08 -8.87 -5.06
CA ASP A 198 -5.92 -10.32 -5.05
C ASP A 198 -4.67 -10.71 -4.24
N GLY A 199 -4.79 -10.67 -2.91
CA GLY A 199 -3.69 -10.97 -1.98
C GLY A 199 -3.04 -12.36 -2.17
N PRO A 200 -3.80 -13.44 -2.45
CA PRO A 200 -3.24 -14.76 -2.78
C PRO A 200 -2.34 -14.77 -4.01
N ASN A 201 -2.66 -13.98 -5.03
CA ASN A 201 -1.90 -13.89 -6.28
C ASN A 201 -0.85 -12.75 -6.27
N ALA A 202 -0.53 -12.20 -5.10
CA ALA A 202 0.47 -11.15 -4.98
C ALA A 202 1.90 -11.69 -5.06
N GLU A 203 2.72 -11.05 -5.89
CA GLU A 203 4.17 -11.24 -5.90
C GLU A 203 4.80 -10.54 -4.69
N ARG A 204 5.91 -11.08 -4.19
CA ARG A 204 6.51 -10.66 -2.92
C ARG A 204 8.02 -10.54 -3.05
N ALA A 205 8.55 -9.47 -2.47
CA ALA A 205 9.98 -9.27 -2.28
C ALA A 205 10.28 -8.88 -0.83
N PRO A 206 11.48 -9.19 -0.31
CA PRO A 206 11.93 -8.66 0.97
C PRO A 206 11.87 -7.13 1.02
N SER A 207 11.69 -6.57 2.21
CA SER A 207 11.94 -5.15 2.43
C SER A 207 13.43 -4.87 2.44
N GLU A 208 13.82 -3.68 2.00
CA GLU A 208 15.18 -3.15 2.20
C GLU A 208 15.43 -2.81 3.68
N HIS A 209 14.38 -2.64 4.47
CA HIS A 209 14.48 -2.38 5.91
C HIS A 209 14.32 -3.69 6.68
N PRO A 210 15.22 -3.99 7.65
CA PRO A 210 15.10 -5.19 8.46
C PRO A 210 13.80 -5.18 9.27
N ASN A 211 13.34 -6.36 9.67
CA ASN A 211 12.16 -6.55 10.54
C ASN A 211 10.89 -5.87 10.02
N SER A 212 10.71 -5.86 8.69
CA SER A 212 9.61 -5.18 8.03
C SER A 212 8.80 -6.14 7.17
N ILE A 213 7.51 -5.86 6.99
CA ILE A 213 6.66 -6.66 6.10
C ILE A 213 7.18 -6.67 4.66
N PRO A 214 6.90 -7.74 3.88
CA PRO A 214 7.30 -7.80 2.48
C PRO A 214 6.76 -6.64 1.64
N GLN A 215 7.55 -6.24 0.66
CA GLN A 215 7.10 -5.45 -0.47
C GLN A 215 6.26 -6.34 -1.39
N LEU A 216 5.24 -5.77 -2.05
CA LEU A 216 4.27 -6.53 -2.82
C LEU A 216 3.95 -5.89 -4.17
N LEU A 217 3.61 -6.72 -5.15
CA LEU A 217 2.83 -6.36 -6.31
C LEU A 217 1.54 -7.18 -6.27
N ILE A 218 0.40 -6.50 -6.23
CA ILE A 218 -0.91 -7.10 -5.97
C ILE A 218 -1.80 -6.82 -7.18
N PRO A 219 -2.28 -7.85 -7.90
CA PRO A 219 -3.29 -7.67 -8.94
C PRO A 219 -4.60 -7.14 -8.34
N ALA A 220 -5.32 -6.31 -9.08
CA ALA A 220 -6.68 -5.94 -8.71
C ALA A 220 -7.62 -7.14 -8.87
N LYS A 221 -8.47 -7.37 -7.86
CA LYS A 221 -9.52 -8.39 -7.90
C LYS A 221 -10.87 -7.79 -8.27
N LEU A 222 -11.19 -6.63 -7.71
CA LEU A 222 -12.45 -5.94 -7.91
C LEU A 222 -12.25 -4.43 -7.74
N ASN A 223 -12.95 -3.66 -8.55
CA ASN A 223 -13.04 -2.20 -8.45
C ASN A 223 -14.51 -1.79 -8.35
N ARG A 224 -14.81 -0.73 -7.58
CA ARG A 224 -16.13 -0.11 -7.52
C ARG A 224 -16.01 1.41 -7.60
N GLY A 225 -16.94 2.03 -8.34
CA GLY A 225 -16.96 3.47 -8.61
C GLY A 225 -15.93 3.90 -9.64
N ASP A 226 -16.13 5.06 -10.26
CA ASP A 226 -15.30 5.57 -11.37
C ASP A 226 -14.17 6.53 -10.92
N GLY A 227 -13.93 6.59 -9.61
CA GLY A 227 -12.95 7.48 -8.98
C GLY A 227 -11.50 7.01 -9.11
N VAL A 228 -10.65 7.50 -8.21
CA VAL A 228 -9.19 7.23 -8.20
C VAL A 228 -8.84 5.74 -8.19
N PHE A 229 -9.69 4.88 -7.63
CA PHE A 229 -9.47 3.43 -7.59
C PHE A 229 -10.26 2.66 -8.66
N GLY A 230 -11.11 3.32 -9.45
CA GLY A 230 -12.04 2.64 -10.37
C GLY A 230 -11.39 1.88 -11.51
N LYS A 231 -10.20 2.32 -11.96
CA LYS A 231 -9.47 1.72 -13.10
C LYS A 231 -8.14 1.08 -12.72
N VAL A 232 -7.87 0.95 -11.42
CA VAL A 232 -6.61 0.38 -10.95
C VAL A 232 -6.57 -1.11 -11.23
N SER A 233 -5.51 -1.56 -11.90
CA SER A 233 -5.23 -2.95 -12.26
C SER A 233 -4.17 -3.60 -11.38
N TYR A 234 -3.23 -2.81 -10.83
CA TYR A 234 -2.17 -3.29 -9.94
C TYR A 234 -1.87 -2.30 -8.81
N VAL A 235 -1.54 -2.85 -7.64
CA VAL A 235 -1.04 -2.11 -6.48
C VAL A 235 0.36 -2.57 -6.16
N GLN A 236 1.30 -1.65 -6.11
CA GLN A 236 2.65 -1.90 -5.66
C GLN A 236 2.85 -1.30 -4.27
N ARG A 237 3.29 -2.11 -3.30
CA ARG A 237 3.64 -1.68 -1.95
C ARG A 237 5.15 -1.78 -1.76
N LEU A 238 5.80 -0.63 -1.57
CA LEU A 238 7.25 -0.47 -1.49
C LEU A 238 7.68 0.23 -0.20
N ASP A 239 9.00 0.28 0.05
CA ASP A 239 9.62 1.00 1.17
C ASP A 239 8.92 0.71 2.50
N THR A 240 8.64 -0.57 2.74
CA THR A 240 7.93 -1.03 3.93
C THR A 240 8.86 -0.96 5.14
N VAL A 241 8.39 -0.34 6.22
CA VAL A 241 9.10 -0.32 7.51
C VAL A 241 8.17 -0.78 8.62
N GLY A 242 8.61 -1.79 9.38
CA GLY A 242 7.87 -2.39 10.47
C GLY A 242 6.72 -3.28 10.01
N GLY A 243 5.76 -3.48 10.91
CA GLY A 243 4.56 -4.29 10.67
C GLY A 243 4.77 -5.80 10.69
N LEU A 244 5.98 -6.30 10.93
CA LEU A 244 6.22 -7.74 11.01
C LEU A 244 5.50 -8.34 12.24
N ALA A 245 5.11 -9.61 12.16
CA ALA A 245 4.53 -10.31 13.29
C ALA A 245 5.46 -10.21 14.51
N PRO A 246 4.92 -10.06 15.74
CA PRO A 246 5.75 -10.10 16.93
C PRO A 246 6.55 -11.41 17.00
N ALA A 247 7.80 -11.33 17.48
CA ALA A 247 8.62 -12.52 17.67
C ALA A 247 8.10 -13.39 18.82
N GLY A 248 8.35 -14.70 18.73
CA GLY A 248 7.99 -15.68 19.76
C GLY A 248 6.54 -16.13 19.71
N PRO A 249 6.17 -17.09 20.58
CA PRO A 249 4.81 -17.60 20.66
C PRO A 249 3.86 -16.56 21.25
N CYS A 250 2.57 -16.78 21.03
CA CYS A 250 1.49 -16.00 21.63
C CYS A 250 0.62 -16.88 22.53
N THR A 251 -0.17 -16.26 23.41
CA THR A 251 -1.06 -16.97 24.35
C THR A 251 -2.49 -16.50 24.23
N GLY A 252 -3.45 -17.42 24.32
CA GLY A 252 -4.88 -17.12 24.28
C GLY A 252 -5.37 -16.62 22.92
N SER A 253 -6.42 -15.80 22.92
CA SER A 253 -7.07 -15.22 21.73
C SER A 253 -6.73 -13.74 21.50
N GLY A 254 -5.55 -13.31 21.95
CA GLY A 254 -5.15 -11.90 21.89
C GLY A 254 -4.88 -11.39 20.46
N THR A 255 -5.03 -10.08 20.27
CA THR A 255 -4.59 -9.37 19.06
C THR A 255 -3.41 -8.44 19.37
N LYS A 256 -2.57 -8.19 18.37
CA LYS A 256 -1.43 -7.26 18.43
C LYS A 256 -1.43 -6.38 17.19
N ALA A 257 -1.50 -5.07 17.39
CA ALA A 257 -1.30 -4.09 16.33
C ALA A 257 0.19 -3.72 16.25
N VAL A 258 0.85 -4.02 15.13
CA VAL A 258 2.26 -3.69 14.89
C VAL A 258 2.35 -2.52 13.90
N PRO A 259 2.92 -1.37 14.28
CA PRO A 259 3.01 -0.20 13.41
C PRO A 259 3.79 -0.47 12.13
N TYR A 260 3.34 0.11 11.03
CA TYR A 260 4.07 0.11 9.77
C TYR A 260 3.88 1.41 8.97
N ARG A 261 4.84 1.67 8.07
CA ARG A 261 4.71 2.63 6.97
C ARG A 261 5.08 1.98 5.65
N ALA A 262 4.57 2.51 4.55
CA ALA A 262 4.90 2.05 3.20
C ALA A 262 4.58 3.15 2.16
N VAL A 263 5.10 2.98 0.95
CA VAL A 263 4.68 3.72 -0.25
C VAL A 263 3.82 2.80 -1.10
N TYR A 264 2.61 3.24 -1.44
CA TYR A 264 1.71 2.56 -2.36
C TYR A 264 1.70 3.29 -3.70
N ARG A 265 1.95 2.55 -4.77
CA ARG A 265 1.82 3.02 -6.15
C ARG A 265 0.69 2.23 -6.81
N PHE A 266 -0.28 2.95 -7.34
CA PHE A 266 -1.43 2.35 -8.02
C PHE A 266 -1.24 2.52 -9.51
N PHE A 267 -1.50 1.46 -10.27
CA PHE A 267 -1.34 1.43 -11.72
C PHE A 267 -2.66 1.12 -12.40
N ALA A 268 -2.90 1.74 -13.54
CA ALA A 268 -4.04 1.46 -14.41
C ALA A 268 -3.52 1.01 -15.78
N ALA A 269 -4.29 0.18 -16.49
CA ALA A 269 -3.99 -0.11 -17.88
C ALA A 269 -3.99 1.20 -18.70
N LYS A 270 -3.08 1.31 -19.68
CA LYS A 270 -3.15 2.38 -20.68
C LYS A 270 -4.53 2.34 -21.35
N PRO A 271 -5.17 3.51 -21.56
CA PRO A 271 -6.37 3.61 -22.38
C PRO A 271 -6.16 3.03 -23.78
#